data_AF-A0A1E5TCP5-F1
#
_entry.id   AF-A0A1E5TCP5-F1
#
_cell.length_a   1.000
_cell.length_b   1.000
_cell.length_c   1.000
_cell.angle_alpha   90.00
_cell.angle_beta   90.00
_cell.angle_gamma   90.00
#
_symmetry.space_group_name_H-M   'P 1'
#
loop_
_entity.id
_entity.type
_entity.pdbx_description
1 polymer ?
#
loop_
_entity_poly.entity_id
_entity_poly.type
_entity_poly.pdbx_seq_one_letter_code
_entity_poly.pdbx_strand_id
1 'polypeptide(L)'
;MYNTIYIFLIAVLLFIVYQDVTRRRIHVVLPVCVFGLSLFVNYSSKELTFINVGYNIGFVMVNVLGLVLYYSIKSKNLINPVDRFIGLGDIVFFIAITPLFNLKEFILFFIIGLFFSLLVHIIMVLFKKRKTIPLAGYLSLFLIVNVVITYVFQINITF
;
A
#
# COMPACT_ATOMS: atom_id res chain seq x y z
N MET A 1 11.96 21.00 -8.44
CA MET A 1 10.60 20.91 -7.87
C MET A 1 10.19 19.46 -7.57
N TYR A 2 10.47 18.50 -8.46
CA TYR A 2 10.16 17.07 -8.25
C TYR A 2 10.76 16.49 -6.95
N ASN A 3 12.05 16.70 -6.68
CA ASN A 3 12.72 16.12 -5.50
C ASN A 3 12.06 16.51 -4.16
N THR A 4 11.50 17.71 -4.06
CA THR A 4 10.84 18.19 -2.83
C THR A 4 9.54 17.41 -2.55
N ILE A 5 8.83 17.01 -3.60
CA ILE A 5 7.56 16.27 -3.49
C ILE A 5 7.83 14.83 -3.02
N TYR A 6 8.89 14.18 -3.53
CA TYR A 6 9.28 12.84 -3.07
C TYR A 6 9.74 12.82 -1.62
N ILE A 7 10.47 13.84 -1.17
CA ILE A 7 10.86 13.98 0.25
C ILE A 7 9.61 14.08 1.14
N PHE A 8 8.60 14.86 0.70
CA PHE A 8 7.35 14.99 1.43
C PHE A 8 6.56 13.67 1.45
N LEU A 9 6.52 12.95 0.32
CA LEU A 9 5.90 11.64 0.21
C LEU A 9 6.56 10.60 1.13
N ILE A 10 7.89 10.58 1.19
CA ILE A 10 8.66 9.72 2.13
C ILE A 10 8.33 10.08 3.58
N ALA A 11 8.25 11.38 3.92
CA ALA A 11 7.91 11.82 5.27
C ALA A 11 6.51 11.35 5.70
N VAL A 12 5.52 11.44 4.80
CA VAL A 12 4.15 10.95 5.06
C VAL A 12 4.13 9.42 5.19
N LEU A 13 4.87 8.69 4.35
CA LEU A 13 4.98 7.23 4.45
C LEU A 13 5.64 6.79 5.76
N LEU A 14 6.71 7.46 6.20
CA LEU A 14 7.34 7.19 7.50
C LEU A 14 6.36 7.42 8.66
N PHE A 15 5.50 8.43 8.55
CA PHE A 15 4.46 8.68 9.53
C PHE A 15 3.38 7.58 9.53
N ILE A 16 3.04 7.03 8.36
CA ILE A 16 2.16 5.85 8.22
C ILE A 16 2.81 4.63 8.87
N VAL A 17 4.09 4.35 8.59
CA VAL A 17 4.84 3.26 9.24
C VAL A 17 4.79 3.42 10.75
N TYR A 18 5.09 4.61 11.26
CA TYR A 18 5.10 4.88 12.69
C TYR A 18 3.71 4.70 13.33
N GLN A 19 2.65 5.20 12.69
CA GLN A 19 1.28 5.05 13.19
C GLN A 19 0.77 3.61 13.12
N ASP A 20 1.05 2.90 12.03
CA ASP A 20 0.55 1.55 11.83
C ASP A 20 1.25 0.55 12.77
N VAL A 21 2.56 0.72 12.98
CA VAL A 21 3.35 -0.07 13.94
C VAL A 21 2.99 0.24 15.40
N THR A 22 2.70 1.50 15.73
CA THR A 22 2.48 1.93 17.12
C THR A 22 1.00 1.84 17.55
N ARG A 23 0.07 2.31 16.72
CA ARG A 23 -1.33 2.52 17.08
C ARG A 23 -2.32 1.57 16.40
N ARG A 24 -1.92 0.79 15.38
CA ARG A 24 -2.78 -0.18 14.64
C ARG A 24 -4.12 0.40 14.18
N ARG A 25 -4.21 1.72 14.06
CA ARG A 25 -5.35 2.46 13.55
C ARG A 25 -4.75 3.57 12.71
N ILE A 26 -4.79 3.35 11.41
CA ILE A 26 -4.44 4.40 10.46
C ILE A 26 -5.63 5.35 10.44
N HIS A 27 -5.42 6.60 10.85
CA HIS A 27 -6.42 7.63 10.58
C HIS A 27 -6.56 7.78 9.06
N VAL A 28 -7.78 7.65 8.54
CA VAL A 28 -8.12 7.70 7.10
C VAL A 28 -7.51 8.92 6.39
N VAL A 29 -7.27 10.01 7.13
CA VAL A 29 -6.63 11.24 6.66
C VAL A 29 -5.24 11.00 6.04
N LEU A 30 -4.41 10.09 6.59
CA LEU A 30 -3.04 9.88 6.11
C LEU A 30 -2.96 9.19 4.73
N PRO A 31 -3.66 8.06 4.50
CA PRO A 31 -3.81 7.50 3.15
C PRO A 31 -4.44 8.49 2.16
N VAL A 32 -5.41 9.31 2.60
CA VAL A 32 -6.01 10.34 1.74
C VAL A 32 -5.00 11.42 1.36
N CYS A 33 -4.12 11.84 2.28
CA CYS A 33 -3.00 12.74 1.97
C CYS A 33 -2.02 12.10 0.98
N VAL A 34 -1.70 10.81 1.13
CA VAL A 34 -0.86 10.08 0.16
C VAL A 34 -1.51 10.04 -1.21
N PHE A 35 -2.82 9.79 -1.29
CA PHE A 35 -3.58 9.80 -2.55
C PHE A 35 -3.55 11.18 -3.23
N GLY A 36 -3.72 12.26 -2.46
CA GLY A 36 -3.65 13.62 -2.99
C GLY A 36 -2.24 13.97 -3.52
N LEU A 37 -1.20 13.58 -2.79
CA LEU A 37 0.20 13.78 -3.22
C LEU A 37 0.54 12.94 -4.45
N SER A 38 0.07 11.70 -4.50
CA SER A 38 0.33 10.80 -5.62
C SER A 38 -0.38 11.25 -6.90
N LEU A 39 -1.59 11.79 -6.81
CA LEU A 39 -2.26 12.47 -7.92
C LEU A 39 -1.50 13.71 -8.40
N PHE A 40 -0.94 14.49 -7.48
CA PHE A 40 -0.17 15.69 -7.83
C PHE A 40 1.16 15.35 -8.53
N VAL A 41 1.85 14.29 -8.07
CA VAL A 41 3.05 13.75 -8.73
C VAL A 41 2.71 13.30 -10.16
N ASN A 42 1.62 12.54 -10.31
CA ASN A 42 1.14 12.00 -11.57
C ASN A 42 0.78 13.10 -12.59
N TYR A 43 0.06 14.14 -12.15
CA TYR A 43 -0.25 15.30 -12.99
C TYR A 43 1.01 16.02 -13.47
N SER A 44 2.04 16.08 -12.63
CA SER A 44 3.29 16.76 -12.94
C SER A 44 4.20 15.95 -13.86
N SER A 45 4.23 14.61 -13.75
CA SER A 45 5.09 13.75 -14.58
C SER A 45 4.49 13.44 -15.97
N LYS A 46 3.18 13.62 -16.19
CA LYS A 46 2.47 13.29 -17.45
C LYS A 46 2.62 11.83 -17.94
N GLU A 47 3.24 10.96 -17.15
CA GLU A 47 3.51 9.57 -17.54
C GLU A 47 2.31 8.64 -17.38
N LEU A 48 1.27 9.07 -16.65
CA LEU A 48 0.19 8.19 -16.22
C LEU A 48 -1.19 8.73 -16.65
N THR A 49 -1.95 7.87 -17.35
CA THR A 49 -3.32 8.14 -17.75
C THR A 49 -4.27 7.83 -16.58
N PHE A 50 -5.30 8.64 -16.35
CA PHE A 50 -6.36 8.36 -15.35
C PHE A 50 -7.00 6.97 -15.51
N ILE A 51 -6.94 6.39 -16.71
CA ILE A 51 -7.34 5.03 -17.03
C ILE A 51 -6.54 3.99 -16.22
N ASN A 52 -5.23 4.18 -16.03
CA ASN A 52 -4.38 3.27 -15.27
C ASN A 52 -4.75 3.25 -13.78
N VAL A 53 -5.11 4.42 -13.23
CA VAL A 53 -5.63 4.52 -11.86
C VAL A 53 -6.92 3.70 -11.71
N GLY A 54 -7.83 3.80 -12.69
CA GLY A 54 -9.04 2.99 -12.73
C GLY A 54 -8.76 1.48 -12.77
N TYR A 55 -7.82 1.04 -13.60
CA TYR A 55 -7.42 -0.37 -13.65
C TYR A 55 -6.80 -0.86 -12.33
N ASN A 56 -5.95 -0.05 -11.68
CA ASN A 56 -5.35 -0.39 -10.39
C ASN A 56 -6.40 -0.52 -9.29
N ILE A 57 -7.34 0.43 -9.21
CA ILE A 57 -8.46 0.37 -8.26
C ILE A 57 -9.32 -0.86 -8.52
N GLY A 58 -9.63 -1.14 -9.79
CA GLY A 58 -10.36 -2.34 -10.20
C GLY A 58 -9.67 -3.62 -9.77
N PHE A 59 -8.35 -3.70 -9.95
CA PHE A 59 -7.54 -4.84 -9.49
C PHE A 59 -7.64 -5.04 -7.97
N VAL A 60 -7.51 -3.96 -7.17
CA VAL A 60 -7.67 -4.04 -5.71
C VAL A 60 -9.08 -4.51 -5.34
N MET A 61 -10.12 -3.95 -5.97
CA MET A 61 -11.50 -4.35 -5.74
C MET A 61 -11.75 -5.82 -6.04
N VAL A 62 -11.23 -6.34 -7.17
CA VAL A 62 -11.35 -7.77 -7.51
C VAL A 62 -10.68 -8.65 -6.46
N ASN A 63 -9.50 -8.28 -5.97
CA ASN A 63 -8.81 -9.02 -4.91
C ASN A 63 -9.61 -9.01 -3.59
N VAL A 64 -10.13 -7.85 -3.19
CA VAL A 64 -10.95 -7.72 -1.99
C VAL A 64 -12.25 -8.52 -2.13
N LEU A 65 -12.94 -8.41 -3.26
CA LEU A 65 -14.16 -9.16 -3.54
C LEU A 65 -13.91 -10.68 -3.56
N GLY A 66 -12.82 -11.13 -4.18
CA GLY A 66 -12.44 -12.54 -4.17
C GLY A 66 -12.21 -13.06 -2.75
N LEU A 67 -11.58 -12.26 -1.88
CA LEU A 67 -11.35 -12.61 -0.48
C LEU A 67 -12.66 -12.60 0.33
N VAL A 68 -13.54 -11.62 0.10
CA VAL A 68 -14.87 -11.55 0.69
C VAL A 68 -15.69 -12.78 0.32
N LEU A 69 -15.74 -13.13 -0.97
CA LEU A 69 -16.44 -14.31 -1.47
C LEU A 69 -15.88 -15.60 -0.89
N TYR A 70 -14.55 -15.76 -0.87
CA TYR A 70 -13.90 -16.94 -0.30
C TYR A 70 -14.30 -17.16 1.16
N TYR A 71 -14.20 -16.12 1.99
CA TYR A 71 -14.58 -16.22 3.40
C TYR A 71 -16.10 -16.35 3.60
N SER A 72 -16.92 -15.71 2.78
CA SER A 72 -18.38 -15.83 2.84
C SER A 72 -18.83 -17.26 2.54
N ILE A 73 -18.27 -17.88 1.50
CA ILE A 73 -18.57 -19.28 1.14
C ILE A 73 -18.08 -20.23 2.24
N LYS A 74 -16.87 -20.02 2.75
CA LYS A 74 -16.26 -20.87 3.78
C LYS A 74 -16.94 -20.75 5.15
N SER A 75 -17.39 -19.56 5.52
CA SER A 75 -17.98 -19.28 6.82
C SER A 75 -19.51 -19.46 6.86
N LYS A 76 -20.17 -19.71 5.71
CA LYS A 76 -21.64 -19.77 5.54
C LYS A 76 -22.41 -18.55 6.10
N ASN A 77 -21.70 -17.47 6.37
CA ASN A 77 -22.23 -16.21 6.89
C ASN A 77 -21.57 -15.09 6.10
N LEU A 78 -22.36 -14.09 5.71
CA LEU A 78 -21.89 -12.84 5.11
C LEU A 78 -21.20 -11.98 6.18
N ILE A 79 -20.08 -12.47 6.71
CA ILE A 79 -19.25 -11.70 7.64
C ILE A 79 -18.31 -10.89 6.78
N ASN A 80 -18.35 -9.56 6.86
CA ASN A 80 -17.38 -8.69 6.19
C ASN A 80 -15.96 -9.00 6.71
N PRO A 81 -15.12 -9.74 5.97
CA PRO A 81 -13.78 -10.07 6.40
C PRO A 81 -12.86 -8.84 6.32
N VAL A 82 -13.30 -7.80 5.62
CA VAL A 82 -12.63 -6.50 5.53
C VAL A 82 -12.44 -5.88 6.91
N ASP A 83 -13.45 -5.91 7.78
CA ASP A 83 -13.32 -5.32 9.13
C ASP A 83 -12.55 -6.20 10.11
N ARG A 84 -12.54 -7.53 9.91
CA ARG A 84 -11.90 -8.47 10.84
C ARG A 84 -10.47 -8.87 10.49
N PHE A 85 -10.13 -8.98 9.20
CA PHE A 85 -8.88 -9.59 8.74
C PHE A 85 -7.99 -8.64 7.97
N ILE A 86 -8.56 -7.82 7.08
CA ILE A 86 -7.78 -6.89 6.26
C ILE A 86 -7.62 -5.53 6.96
N GLY A 87 -8.65 -5.03 7.64
CA GLY A 87 -8.66 -3.67 8.15
C GLY A 87 -8.86 -2.64 7.02
N LEU A 88 -9.82 -1.74 7.20
CA LEU A 88 -10.13 -0.70 6.21
C LEU A 88 -8.91 0.16 5.83
N GLY A 89 -7.99 0.38 6.78
CA GLY A 89 -6.76 1.16 6.55
C GLY A 89 -5.86 0.59 5.45
N ASP A 90 -5.73 -0.73 5.36
CA ASP A 90 -4.88 -1.39 4.37
C ASP A 90 -5.45 -1.25 2.95
N ILE A 91 -6.77 -1.35 2.80
CA ILE A 91 -7.46 -1.12 1.52
C ILE A 91 -7.31 0.33 1.07
N VAL A 92 -7.52 1.29 1.98
CA VAL A 92 -7.37 2.71 1.67
C VAL A 92 -5.92 3.03 1.33
N PHE A 93 -4.93 2.38 1.97
CA PHE A 93 -3.53 2.52 1.61
C PHE A 93 -3.24 2.00 0.19
N PHE A 94 -3.76 0.82 -0.18
CA PHE A 94 -3.61 0.32 -1.56
C PHE A 94 -4.21 1.26 -2.58
N ILE A 95 -5.39 1.82 -2.30
CA ILE A 95 -6.02 2.84 -3.15
C ILE A 95 -5.14 4.09 -3.23
N ALA A 96 -4.57 4.53 -2.11
CA ALA A 96 -3.74 5.73 -2.04
C ALA A 96 -2.49 5.67 -2.93
N ILE A 97 -1.91 4.48 -3.09
CA ILE A 97 -0.72 4.27 -3.91
C ILE A 97 -1.04 3.97 -5.38
N THR A 98 -2.31 3.73 -5.74
CA THR A 98 -2.69 3.42 -7.14
C THR A 98 -2.23 4.43 -8.19
N PRO A 99 -2.23 5.77 -7.97
CA PRO A 99 -1.81 6.70 -9.01
C PRO A 99 -0.29 6.89 -9.07
N LEU A 100 0.51 6.15 -8.27
CA LEU A 100 1.97 6.12 -8.39
C LEU A 100 2.48 5.10 -9.41
N PHE A 101 1.66 4.15 -9.84
CA PHE A 101 2.12 2.98 -10.59
C PHE A 101 1.28 2.73 -11.85
N ASN A 102 1.91 2.18 -12.89
CA ASN A 102 1.19 1.51 -13.97
C ASN A 102 0.60 0.17 -13.49
N LEU A 103 -0.36 -0.40 -14.23
CA LEU A 103 -1.00 -1.68 -13.87
C LEU A 103 0.01 -2.81 -13.62
N LYS A 104 1.00 -2.94 -14.50
CA LYS A 104 2.02 -4.00 -14.38
C LYS A 104 2.89 -3.82 -13.14
N GLU A 105 3.42 -2.60 -12.97
CA GLU A 105 4.22 -2.22 -11.80
C GLU A 105 3.42 -2.40 -10.50
N PHE A 106 2.15 -2.03 -10.51
CA PHE A 106 1.26 -2.16 -9.35
C PHE A 106 1.01 -3.61 -8.97
N ILE A 107 0.76 -4.50 -9.95
CA ILE A 107 0.58 -5.94 -9.70
C ILE A 107 1.87 -6.55 -9.12
N LEU A 108 3.03 -6.20 -9.69
CA LEU A 108 4.32 -6.69 -9.20
C LEU A 108 4.61 -6.18 -7.79
N PHE A 109 4.41 -4.89 -7.55
CA PHE A 109 4.52 -4.28 -6.22
C PHE A 109 3.57 -4.95 -5.21
N PHE A 110 2.33 -5.23 -5.62
CA PHE A 110 1.35 -5.90 -4.78
C PHE A 110 1.83 -7.30 -4.37
N ILE A 111 2.25 -8.13 -5.34
CA ILE A 111 2.70 -9.50 -5.07
C ILE A 111 3.98 -9.49 -4.22
N ILE A 112 5.03 -8.78 -4.66
CA ILE A 112 6.33 -8.74 -3.97
C ILE A 112 6.17 -8.10 -2.59
N GLY A 113 5.40 -7.02 -2.49
CA GLY A 113 5.11 -6.33 -1.24
C GLY A 113 4.36 -7.22 -0.24
N LEU A 114 3.41 -8.05 -0.71
CA LEU A 114 2.76 -9.05 0.13
C LEU A 114 3.76 -10.10 0.65
N PHE A 115 4.62 -10.66 -0.22
CA PHE A 115 5.68 -11.59 0.20
C PHE A 115 6.63 -10.95 1.21
N PHE A 116 7.07 -9.71 0.94
CA PHE A 116 7.93 -8.95 1.85
C PHE A 116 7.25 -8.72 3.21
N SER A 117 5.98 -8.31 3.21
CA SER A 117 5.22 -8.08 4.44
C SER A 117 5.09 -9.36 5.27
N LEU A 118 4.94 -10.51 4.62
CA LEU A 118 4.86 -11.81 5.27
C LEU A 118 6.21 -12.19 5.90
N LEU A 119 7.31 -12.00 5.18
CA LEU A 119 8.66 -12.24 5.69
C LEU A 119 8.98 -11.35 6.90
N VAL A 120 8.73 -10.04 6.77
CA VAL A 120 8.93 -9.09 7.87
C VAL A 120 8.04 -9.43 9.06
N HIS A 121 6.79 -9.85 8.82
CA HIS A 121 5.90 -10.28 9.91
C HIS A 121 6.44 -11.51 10.63
N ILE A 122 6.92 -12.53 9.93
CA ILE A 122 7.51 -13.72 10.54
C ILE A 122 8.68 -13.35 11.45
N ILE A 123 9.59 -12.50 10.95
CA ILE A 123 10.73 -11.97 11.72
C ILE A 123 10.22 -11.21 12.94
N MET A 124 9.24 -10.31 12.79
CA MET A 124 8.67 -9.54 13.89
C MET A 124 7.97 -10.41 14.94
N VAL A 125 7.31 -11.50 14.53
CA VAL A 125 6.66 -12.45 15.46
C VAL A 125 7.69 -13.16 16.33
N LEU A 126 8.88 -13.47 15.78
CA LEU A 126 10.02 -14.00 16.55
C LEU A 126 10.48 -13.01 17.64
N PHE A 127 10.46 -11.70 17.37
CA PHE A 127 10.89 -10.67 18.32
C PHE A 127 9.79 -10.16 19.26
N LYS A 128 8.52 -10.17 18.85
CA LYS A 128 7.38 -9.69 19.66
C LYS A 128 6.12 -10.54 19.41
N LYS A 129 5.55 -11.11 20.49
CA LYS A 129 4.24 -11.81 20.49
C LYS A 129 3.07 -10.85 20.22
N ARG A 130 2.92 -10.35 18.98
CA ARG A 130 1.78 -9.49 18.61
C ARG A 130 0.93 -10.12 17.52
N LYS A 131 -0.37 -10.25 17.80
CA LYS A 131 -1.36 -11.08 17.07
C LYS A 131 -1.90 -10.52 15.73
N THR A 132 -1.45 -9.35 15.26
CA THR A 132 -2.02 -8.76 14.02
C THR A 132 -0.92 -8.14 13.15
N ILE A 133 -1.11 -8.23 11.84
CA ILE A 133 -0.15 -7.86 10.80
C ILE A 133 -0.42 -6.40 10.41
N PRO A 134 0.51 -5.44 10.65
CA PRO A 134 0.39 -4.08 10.12
C PRO A 134 0.83 -4.05 8.66
N LEU A 135 -0.09 -4.39 7.74
CA LEU A 135 0.23 -4.61 6.33
C LEU A 135 0.60 -3.31 5.62
N ALA A 136 -0.19 -2.24 5.78
CA ALA A 136 0.10 -0.92 5.21
C ALA A 136 1.45 -0.36 5.71
N GLY A 137 1.83 -0.61 6.96
CA GLY A 137 3.13 -0.25 7.51
C GLY A 137 4.28 -0.96 6.78
N TYR A 138 4.16 -2.25 6.52
CA TYR A 138 5.21 -2.97 5.77
C TYR A 138 5.26 -2.58 4.29
N LEU A 139 4.11 -2.36 3.66
CA LEU A 139 4.04 -1.91 2.28
C LEU A 139 4.56 -0.48 2.10
N SER A 140 4.26 0.43 3.03
CA SER A 140 4.83 1.78 3.01
C SER A 140 6.34 1.76 3.21
N LEU A 141 6.86 0.90 4.09
CA LEU A 141 8.30 0.70 4.23
C LEU A 141 8.94 0.16 2.93
N PHE A 142 8.29 -0.82 2.28
CA PHE A 142 8.72 -1.33 0.99
C PHE A 142 8.68 -0.25 -0.10
N LEU A 143 7.67 0.62 -0.09
CA LEU A 143 7.57 1.74 -1.03
C LEU A 143 8.68 2.77 -0.79
N ILE A 144 8.99 3.12 0.46
CA ILE A 144 10.11 4.00 0.81
C ILE A 144 11.42 3.45 0.26
N VAL A 145 11.68 2.15 0.46
CA VAL A 145 12.89 1.50 -0.05
C VAL A 145 12.98 1.62 -1.57
N ASN A 146 11.90 1.34 -2.30
CA ASN A 146 11.88 1.50 -3.76
C ASN A 146 12.14 2.95 -4.18
N VAL A 147 11.45 3.93 -3.58
CA VAL A 147 11.63 5.35 -3.90
C VAL A 147 13.08 5.80 -3.63
N VAL A 148 13.66 5.39 -2.50
CA VAL A 148 15.05 5.72 -2.15
C VAL A 148 16.02 5.10 -3.15
N ILE A 149 15.82 3.85 -3.57
CA ILE A 149 16.72 3.21 -4.54
C ILE A 149 16.64 3.91 -5.90
N THR A 150 15.43 4.18 -6.39
CA THR A 150 15.25 4.84 -7.69
C THR A 150 15.81 6.27 -7.69
N TYR A 151 15.62 7.04 -6.62
CA TYR A 151 16.05 8.44 -6.57
C TYR A 151 17.49 8.65 -6.11
N VAL A 152 18.00 7.88 -5.13
CA VAL A 152 19.34 8.06 -4.57
C VAL A 152 20.38 7.30 -5.38
N PHE A 153 20.05 6.10 -5.85
CA PHE A 153 21.00 5.27 -6.60
C PHE A 153 20.87 5.41 -8.12
N GLN A 154 19.87 6.14 -8.64
CA GLN A 154 19.55 6.22 -10.08
C GLN A 154 19.41 4.85 -10.77
N ILE A 155 19.24 3.79 -9.99
CA ILE A 155 18.95 2.46 -10.52
C ILE A 155 17.46 2.50 -10.84
N ASN A 156 17.12 2.53 -12.13
CA ASN A 156 15.75 2.34 -12.60
C ASN A 156 15.31 0.92 -12.24
N ILE A 157 14.88 0.72 -11.00
CA ILE A 157 14.01 -0.40 -10.63
C ILE A 157 12.58 -0.01 -11.02
N THR A 158 12.42 0.36 -12.29
CA THR A 158 11.13 0.31 -12.97
C THR A 158 10.95 -1.15 -13.36
N PHE A 159 10.06 -1.86 -12.67
CA PHE A 159 9.60 -3.18 -13.10
C PHE A 159 8.28 -3.05 -13.87
#